data_AF-A0A954BZ66-F1
#
_entry.id   AF-A0A954BZ66-F1
#
_cell.length_a   1.000
_cell.length_b   1.000
_cell.length_c   1.000
_cell.angle_alpha   90.00
_cell.angle_beta   90.00
_cell.angle_gamma   90.00
#
_symmetry.space_group_name_H-M   'P 1'
#
loop_
_entity.id
_entity.type
_entity.pdbx_description
1 polymer ?
#
loop_
_entity_poly.entity_id
_entity_poly.type
_entity_poly.pdbx_seq_one_letter_code
_entity_poly.pdbx_strand_id
1 'polypeptide(L)'
;MLAQAKRAVARLTEAERKDVYFVAITLDPENDSVSKLNYLADAQGVSAPMFQFLTGDCVEVNHVLDKIGLERFRDENGVIQHTNLYLVIDRTGKVAYRFSLGELQEDWLVEALKLVCAEQEPAYAP
;
A
#
# COMPACT_ATOMS: atom_id res chain seq x y z
N MET A 1 -0.05 1.58 -9.96
CA MET A 1 -0.50 1.39 -8.56
C MET A 1 -1.64 2.33 -8.20
N LEU A 2 -1.39 3.63 -7.95
CA LEU A 2 -2.36 4.52 -7.32
C LEU A 2 -3.73 4.62 -8.01
N ALA A 3 -3.79 4.61 -9.35
CA ALA A 3 -5.06 4.59 -10.07
C ALA A 3 -5.94 3.37 -9.73
N GLN A 4 -5.33 2.18 -9.61
CA GLN A 4 -6.04 0.95 -9.20
C GLN A 4 -6.51 1.05 -7.75
N ALA A 5 -5.70 1.60 -6.83
CA ALA A 5 -6.11 1.83 -5.46
C ALA A 5 -7.31 2.81 -5.37
N LYS A 6 -7.29 3.91 -6.12
CA LYS A 6 -8.40 4.87 -6.18
C LYS A 6 -9.69 4.23 -6.70
N ARG A 7 -9.60 3.37 -7.73
CA ARG A 7 -10.77 2.62 -8.23
C ARG A 7 -11.27 1.59 -7.22
N ALA A 8 -10.38 0.91 -6.51
CA ALA A 8 -10.77 0.00 -5.43
C ALA A 8 -11.53 0.74 -4.31
N VAL A 9 -11.01 1.90 -3.85
CA VAL A 9 -11.68 2.75 -2.85
C VAL A 9 -13.05 3.22 -3.30
N ALA A 10 -13.21 3.56 -4.58
CA ALA A 10 -14.49 4.00 -5.15
C ALA A 10 -15.57 2.89 -5.11
N ARG A 11 -15.17 1.62 -4.99
CA ARG A 11 -16.07 0.45 -4.91
C ARG A 11 -16.39 0.03 -3.48
N LEU A 12 -15.83 0.69 -2.47
CA LEU A 12 -16.15 0.48 -1.06
C LEU A 12 -17.37 1.31 -0.65
N THR A 13 -18.07 0.85 0.39
CA THR A 13 -19.09 1.61 1.10
C THR A 13 -18.46 2.71 1.96
N GLU A 14 -19.28 3.65 2.45
CA GLU A 14 -18.80 4.72 3.33
C GLU A 14 -18.28 4.20 4.67
N ALA A 15 -18.83 3.08 5.18
CA ALA A 15 -18.33 2.45 6.39
C ALA A 15 -16.96 1.81 6.16
N GLU A 16 -16.82 1.00 5.10
CA GLU A 16 -15.54 0.35 4.74
C GLU A 16 -14.43 1.38 4.47
N ARG A 17 -14.74 2.51 3.80
CA ARG A 17 -13.77 3.58 3.57
C ARG A 17 -13.19 4.21 4.84
N LYS A 18 -13.89 4.14 5.98
CA LYS A 18 -13.37 4.67 7.25
C LYS A 18 -12.37 3.73 7.91
N ASP A 19 -12.38 2.46 7.52
CA ASP A 19 -11.54 1.41 8.11
C ASP A 19 -10.36 1.01 7.20
N VAL A 20 -10.33 1.49 5.96
CA VAL A 20 -9.28 1.19 4.98
C VAL A 20 -8.32 2.36 4.84
N TYR A 21 -7.03 2.05 4.89
CA TYR A 21 -5.93 2.99 4.64
C TYR A 21 -4.94 2.38 3.65
N PHE A 22 -4.54 3.15 2.65
CA PHE A 22 -3.50 2.79 1.70
C PHE A 22 -2.17 3.41 2.13
N VAL A 23 -1.18 2.55 2.35
CA VAL A 23 0.19 2.95 2.68
C VAL A 23 1.09 2.57 1.51
N ALA A 24 1.69 3.58 0.88
CA ALA A 24 2.64 3.42 -0.21
C ALA A 24 4.05 3.72 0.30
N ILE A 25 4.90 2.71 0.33
CA ILE A 25 6.31 2.85 0.77
C ILE A 25 7.17 3.09 -0.48
N THR A 26 8.03 4.11 -0.46
CA THR A 26 8.97 4.35 -1.56
C THR A 26 9.95 3.19 -1.75
N LEU A 27 10.35 2.95 -3.00
CA LEU A 27 11.45 2.06 -3.35
C LEU A 27 12.79 2.79 -3.48
N ASP A 28 12.76 4.13 -3.53
CA ASP A 28 13.93 4.99 -3.73
C ASP A 28 14.01 6.09 -2.64
N PRO A 29 14.23 5.71 -1.37
CA PRO A 29 14.28 6.66 -0.25
C PRO A 29 15.40 7.71 -0.39
N GLU A 30 16.44 7.44 -1.18
CA GLU A 30 17.51 8.40 -1.50
C GLU A 30 16.97 9.60 -2.31
N ASN A 31 15.98 9.35 -3.16
CA ASN A 31 15.43 10.34 -4.08
C ASN A 31 14.05 10.85 -3.67
N ASP A 32 13.23 10.03 -3.02
CA ASP A 32 11.85 10.34 -2.65
C ASP A 32 11.77 11.00 -1.27
N SER A 33 12.04 12.30 -1.25
CA SER A 33 11.85 13.13 -0.05
C SER A 33 10.37 13.31 0.29
N VAL A 34 10.09 13.63 1.57
CA VAL A 34 8.74 13.98 2.05
C VAL A 34 8.08 15.05 1.18
N SER A 35 8.83 16.08 0.77
CA SER A 35 8.33 17.14 -0.10
C SER A 35 7.89 16.64 -1.48
N LYS A 36 8.65 15.73 -2.10
CA LYS A 36 8.28 15.14 -3.39
C LYS A 36 7.06 14.22 -3.26
N LEU A 37 6.98 13.45 -2.19
CA LEU A 37 5.84 12.58 -1.94
C LEU A 37 4.55 13.36 -1.65
N ASN A 38 4.64 14.49 -0.94
CA ASN A 38 3.50 15.40 -0.78
C ASN A 38 3.06 16.01 -2.10
N TYR A 39 4.01 16.47 -2.93
CA TYR A 39 3.71 16.96 -4.27
C TYR A 39 3.03 15.88 -5.13
N LEU A 40 3.49 14.63 -5.04
CA LEU A 40 2.85 13.49 -5.70
C LEU A 40 1.42 13.28 -5.21
N ALA A 41 1.19 13.33 -3.89
CA ALA A 41 -0.14 13.19 -3.30
C ALA A 41 -1.11 14.26 -3.83
N ASP A 42 -0.67 15.53 -3.82
CA ASP A 42 -1.43 16.67 -4.33
C ASP A 42 -1.74 16.51 -5.83
N ALA A 43 -0.74 16.16 -6.64
CA ALA A 43 -0.89 15.94 -8.08
C ALA A 43 -1.87 14.80 -8.40
N GLN A 44 -2.00 13.83 -7.49
CA GLN A 44 -2.90 12.68 -7.65
C GLN A 44 -4.27 12.91 -6.99
N GLY A 45 -4.46 14.04 -6.29
CA GLY A 45 -5.68 14.37 -5.57
C GLY A 45 -6.00 13.37 -4.47
N VAL A 46 -4.98 12.90 -3.75
CA VAL A 46 -5.11 11.98 -2.63
C VAL A 46 -4.50 12.58 -1.37
N SER A 47 -5.02 12.19 -0.21
CA SER A 47 -4.55 12.72 1.07
C SER A 47 -4.72 11.71 2.19
N ALA A 48 -4.02 11.97 3.29
CA ALA A 48 -4.22 11.27 4.55
C ALA A 48 -5.64 11.57 5.12
N PRO A 49 -6.24 10.65 5.89
CA PRO A 49 -5.64 9.38 6.32
C PRO A 49 -5.71 8.25 5.27
N MET A 50 -6.59 8.37 4.27
CA MET A 50 -6.87 7.33 3.27
C MET A 50 -5.63 6.93 2.45
N PHE A 51 -4.80 7.88 2.04
CA PHE A 51 -3.56 7.62 1.31
C PHE A 51 -2.37 8.24 2.05
N GLN A 52 -1.41 7.40 2.40
CA GLN A 52 -0.19 7.79 3.08
C GLN A 52 1.01 7.33 2.27
N PHE A 53 1.95 8.22 2.01
CA PHE A 53 3.22 7.92 1.36
C PHE A 53 4.32 7.94 2.42
N LEU A 54 5.09 6.85 2.50
CA LEU A 54 6.15 6.68 3.48
C LEU A 54 7.52 6.68 2.81
N THR A 55 8.43 7.44 3.42
CA THR A 55 9.86 7.48 3.15
C THR A 55 10.59 7.64 4.48
N GLY A 56 11.91 7.54 4.48
CA GLY A 56 12.71 7.60 5.70
C GLY A 56 14.18 7.33 5.45
N ASP A 57 14.87 6.89 6.48
CA ASP A 57 16.25 6.43 6.35
C ASP A 57 16.34 5.27 5.34
N CYS A 58 17.40 5.30 4.52
CA CYS A 58 17.56 4.31 3.46
C CYS A 58 17.69 2.90 3.99
N VAL A 59 18.38 2.70 5.12
CA VAL A 59 18.54 1.36 5.74
C VAL A 59 17.21 0.89 6.28
N GLU A 60 16.45 1.76 6.96
CA GLU A 60 15.15 1.41 7.53
C GLU A 60 14.12 1.04 6.46
N VAL A 61 14.00 1.85 5.41
CA VAL A 61 13.07 1.59 4.30
C VAL A 61 13.44 0.28 3.61
N ASN A 62 14.72 0.05 3.29
CA ASN A 62 15.15 -1.20 2.67
C ASN A 62 14.88 -2.40 3.58
N HIS A 63 15.10 -2.30 4.89
CA HIS A 63 14.79 -3.36 5.85
C HIS A 63 13.30 -3.72 5.88
N VAL A 64 12.42 -2.72 5.80
CA VAL A 64 10.97 -2.95 5.70
C VAL A 64 10.62 -3.66 4.39
N LEU A 65 11.17 -3.20 3.26
CA LEU A 65 10.95 -3.80 1.94
C LEU A 65 11.46 -5.25 1.87
N ASP A 66 12.55 -5.58 2.57
CA ASP A 66 13.08 -6.95 2.66
C ASP A 66 12.18 -7.84 3.51
N LYS A 67 11.66 -7.33 4.64
CA LYS A 67 10.72 -8.06 5.51
C LYS A 67 9.42 -8.42 4.82
N ILE A 68 8.93 -7.59 3.90
CA ILE A 68 7.74 -7.89 3.09
C ILE A 68 8.04 -8.83 1.90
N GLY A 69 9.32 -9.21 1.71
CA GLY A 69 9.77 -10.07 0.64
C GLY A 69 9.55 -9.43 -0.74
N LEU A 70 9.87 -8.14 -0.87
CA LEU A 70 9.84 -7.43 -2.15
C LEU A 70 11.24 -7.44 -2.78
N GLU A 71 11.41 -8.30 -3.77
CA GLU A 71 12.60 -8.29 -4.62
C GLU A 71 12.62 -7.01 -5.47
N ARG A 72 13.76 -6.32 -5.41
CA ARG A 72 14.04 -5.10 -6.16
C ARG A 72 15.53 -5.04 -6.48
N PHE A 73 15.89 -4.56 -7.66
CA PHE A 73 17.28 -4.29 -8.03
C PHE A 73 17.36 -3.05 -8.91
N ARG A 74 18.47 -2.34 -8.83
CA ARG A 74 18.73 -1.18 -9.69
C ARG A 74 19.52 -1.65 -10.92
N ASP A 75 19.03 -1.33 -12.11
CA ASP A 75 19.74 -1.63 -13.36
C ASP A 75 20.82 -0.58 -13.66
N GLU A 76 21.57 -0.80 -14.75
CA GLU A 76 22.68 0.07 -15.18
C GLU A 76 22.22 1.51 -15.49
N ASN A 77 20.94 1.73 -15.79
CA ASN A 77 20.36 3.05 -16.06
C ASN A 77 19.84 3.73 -14.79
N GLY A 78 20.01 3.09 -13.62
CA GLY A 78 19.50 3.60 -12.36
C GLY A 78 18.02 3.32 -12.15
N VAL A 79 17.35 2.54 -13.01
CA VAL A 79 15.93 2.21 -12.84
C VAL A 79 15.80 1.06 -11.84
N ILE A 80 14.89 1.22 -10.88
CA ILE A 80 14.58 0.15 -9.93
C ILE A 80 13.58 -0.80 -10.58
N GLN A 81 14.06 -1.99 -10.91
CA GLN A 81 13.24 -3.12 -11.34
C GLN A 81 12.64 -3.77 -10.09
N HIS A 82 11.33 -3.96 -10.08
CA HIS A 82 10.62 -4.55 -8.94
C HIS A 82 9.34 -5.25 -9.38
N THR A 83 8.84 -6.16 -8.54
CA THR A 83 7.49 -6.68 -8.70
C THR A 83 6.47 -5.64 -8.22
N ASN A 84 5.40 -5.44 -8.97
CA ASN A 84 4.27 -4.62 -8.54
C ASN A 84 3.41 -5.41 -7.54
N LEU A 85 3.27 -4.91 -6.31
CA LEU A 85 2.68 -5.66 -5.21
C LEU A 85 1.70 -4.83 -4.36
N TYR A 86 0.57 -5.44 -4.00
CA TYR A 86 -0.26 -5.05 -2.87
C TYR A 86 -0.19 -6.10 -1.77
N LEU A 87 -0.07 -5.64 -0.52
CA LEU A 87 -0.26 -6.45 0.68
C LEU A 87 -1.47 -5.90 1.42
N VAL A 88 -2.44 -6.77 1.70
CA VAL A 88 -3.60 -6.43 2.53
C VAL A 88 -3.31 -6.93 3.94
N ILE A 89 -3.27 -6.00 4.88
CA ILE A 89 -3.02 -6.27 6.29
C ILE A 89 -4.36 -6.30 7.02
N ASP A 90 -4.60 -7.35 7.81
CA ASP A 90 -5.79 -7.49 8.62
C ASP A 90 -5.76 -6.64 9.90
N ARG A 91 -6.88 -6.63 10.63
CA ARG A 91 -7.02 -5.90 11.91
C ARG A 91 -6.06 -6.39 13.00
N THR A 92 -5.45 -7.57 12.84
CA THR A 92 -4.45 -8.13 13.76
C THR A 92 -3.02 -7.76 13.38
N GLY A 93 -2.83 -7.03 12.28
CA GLY A 93 -1.52 -6.63 11.77
C GLY A 93 -0.82 -7.73 10.96
N LYS A 94 -1.54 -8.76 10.51
CA LYS A 94 -0.97 -9.84 9.68
C LYS A 94 -1.31 -9.65 8.22
N VAL A 95 -0.45 -10.16 7.34
CA VAL A 95 -0.72 -10.19 5.89
C VAL A 95 -1.82 -11.22 5.63
N ALA A 96 -3.02 -10.76 5.29
CA ALA A 96 -4.14 -11.61 4.90
C ALA A 96 -4.07 -11.98 3.42
N TYR A 97 -3.69 -11.02 2.56
CA TYR A 97 -3.63 -11.24 1.11
C TYR A 97 -2.41 -10.56 0.47
N ARG A 98 -1.94 -11.15 -0.64
CA ARG A 98 -0.84 -10.65 -1.47
C ARG A 98 -1.24 -10.71 -2.94
N PHE A 99 -1.22 -9.58 -3.63
CA PHE A 99 -1.64 -9.47 -5.03
C PHE A 99 -0.59 -8.76 -5.88
N SER A 100 -0.42 -9.17 -7.13
CA SER A 100 0.19 -8.31 -8.14
C SER A 100 -0.78 -7.21 -8.58
N LEU A 101 -0.30 -6.22 -9.33
CA LEU A 101 -1.19 -5.29 -10.02
C LEU A 101 -1.75 -5.94 -11.31
N GLY A 102 -2.90 -5.46 -11.75
CA GLY A 102 -3.59 -5.94 -12.96
C GLY A 102 -5.11 -5.81 -12.85
N GLU A 103 -5.80 -5.94 -13.98
CA GLU A 103 -7.26 -5.77 -14.05
C GLU A 103 -8.01 -6.82 -13.23
N LEU A 104 -7.64 -8.10 -13.36
CA LEU A 104 -8.21 -9.18 -12.54
C LEU A 104 -7.92 -9.00 -11.05
N GLN A 105 -6.72 -8.52 -10.73
CA GLN A 105 -6.29 -8.30 -9.35
C GLN A 105 -6.96 -7.07 -8.72
N GLU A 106 -7.52 -6.15 -9.51
CA GLU A 106 -8.33 -5.05 -8.98
C GLU A 106 -9.59 -5.58 -8.32
N ASP A 107 -10.28 -6.53 -8.96
CA ASP A 107 -11.46 -7.18 -8.36
C ASP A 107 -11.09 -7.93 -7.08
N TRP A 108 -9.97 -8.65 -7.07
CA TRP A 108 -9.50 -9.37 -5.88
C TRP A 108 -9.11 -8.43 -4.74
N LEU A 109 -8.49 -7.29 -5.05
CA LEU A 109 -8.19 -6.27 -4.06
C LEU A 109 -9.46 -5.74 -3.41
N VAL A 110 -10.50 -5.44 -4.19
CA VAL A 110 -11.78 -4.95 -3.64
C VAL A 110 -12.41 -5.99 -2.71
N GLU A 111 -12.48 -7.25 -3.13
CA GLU A 111 -13.08 -8.30 -2.30
C GLU A 111 -12.24 -8.59 -1.04
N ALA A 112 -10.91 -8.57 -1.14
CA ALA A 112 -10.03 -8.71 0.03
C ALA A 112 -10.24 -7.60 1.05
N LEU A 113 -10.38 -6.35 0.60
CA LEU A 113 -10.64 -5.22 1.50
C LEU A 113 -11.99 -5.38 2.22
N LYS A 114 -13.04 -5.77 1.51
CA LYS A 114 -14.36 -6.02 2.13
C LYS A 114 -14.32 -7.15 3.15
N LEU A 115 -13.61 -8.25 2.84
CA LEU A 115 -13.46 -9.38 3.75
C LEU A 115 -12.77 -8.94 5.04
N VAL A 116 -11.65 -8.21 4.94
CA VAL A 116 -10.92 -7.70 6.10
C VAL A 116 -11.74 -6.67 6.89
N CYS A 117 -12.53 -5.83 6.23
CA CYS A 117 -13.46 -4.92 6.93
C CYS A 117 -14.56 -5.67 7.70
N ALA A 118 -15.03 -6.80 7.17
CA ALA A 118 -16.07 -7.63 7.77
C ALA A 118 -15.55 -8.54 8.90
N GLU A 119 -14.23 -8.74 9.02
CA GLU A 119 -13.63 -9.46 10.14
C GLU A 119 -14.00 -8.76 11.45
N GLN A 120 -14.62 -9.50 12.38
CA GLN A 120 -14.80 -8.99 13.73
C GLN A 120 -13.43 -8.75 14.34
N GLU A 121 -13.26 -7.64 15.07
CA GLU A 121 -12.08 -7.48 15.93
C GLU A 121 -11.93 -8.78 16.75
N PRO A 122 -10.71 -9.35 16.85
CA PRO A 122 -10.52 -10.46 17.74
C PRO A 122 -11.06 -10.05 19.10
N ALA A 123 -11.93 -10.87 19.69
CA ALA A 123 -12.32 -10.69 21.08
C ALA A 123 -11.04 -10.84 21.91
N TYR A 124 -10.33 -9.74 22.15
CA TYR A 124 -9.22 -9.71 23.07
C TYR A 124 -9.85 -9.81 24.46
N ALA A 125 -10.02 -11.03 24.94
CA ALA A 125 -10.22 -11.29 26.35
C ALA A 125 -8.92 -10.85 27.07
N PRO A 126 -9.04 -10.07 28.16
CA PRO A 126 -7.90 -9.48 28.86
C PRO A 126 -6.90 -10.52 29.40
#